data_AF-A0A1Y3XGN9-F1
#
_entry.id   AF-A0A1Y3XGN9-F1
#
_cell.length_a   1.000
_cell.length_b   1.000
_cell.length_c   1.000
_cell.angle_alpha   90.00
_cell.angle_beta   90.00
_cell.angle_gamma   90.00
#
_symmetry.space_group_name_H-M   'P 1'
#
loop_
_entity.id
_entity.type
_entity.pdbx_description
1 polymer ?
#
loop_
_entity_poly.entity_id
_entity_poly.type
_entity_poly.pdbx_seq_one_letter_code
_entity_poly.pdbx_strand_id
1 'polypeptide(L)' 'MTLPYCAWQKGAIENGNKLIRQYIPKGTDISTVTEGKITKIRKKINARPREKLNFLTPAEVFFKNIS' A
#
# COMPACT_ATOMS: atom_id res chain seq x y z
N MET A 1 15.27 -10.77 3.28
CA MET A 1 14.98 -11.36 1.96
C MET A 1 13.82 -12.32 2.12
N THR A 2 12.58 -11.84 2.03
CA THR A 2 11.38 -12.69 2.21
C THR A 2 10.88 -13.11 0.84
N LEU A 3 11.08 -14.39 0.50
CA LEU A 3 10.49 -14.99 -0.70
C LEU A 3 8.96 -15.04 -0.52
N PRO A 4 8.18 -14.69 -1.56
CA PRO A 4 6.73 -14.89 -1.51
C PRO A 4 6.45 -16.40 -1.36
N TYR A 5 5.51 -16.76 -0.49
CA TYR A 5 5.12 -18.16 -0.25
C TYR A 5 4.60 -18.83 -1.53
N CYS A 6 4.04 -18.04 -2.47
CA CYS A 6 3.61 -18.50 -3.78
C CYS A 6 3.82 -17.45 -4.89
N ALA A 7 4.03 -17.88 -6.13
CA ALA A 7 4.33 -17.02 -7.28
C ALA A 7 3.28 -15.92 -7.53
N TRP A 8 2.00 -16.19 -7.27
CA TRP A 8 0.90 -15.22 -7.46
C TRP A 8 0.87 -14.09 -6.41
N GLN A 9 1.50 -14.28 -5.25
CA GLN A 9 1.56 -13.23 -4.22
C GLN A 9 2.49 -12.09 -4.62
N LYS A 10 3.49 -12.39 -5.47
CA LYS A 10 4.48 -11.42 -5.92
C LYS A 10 3.84 -10.24 -6.66
N GLY A 11 2.85 -10.50 -7.52
CA GLY A 11 2.15 -9.43 -8.25
C GLY A 11 1.42 -8.44 -7.33
N ALA A 12 0.83 -8.91 -6.23
CA ALA A 12 0.20 -8.05 -5.24
C ALA A 12 1.22 -7.19 -4.47
N ILE A 13 2.36 -7.78 -4.10
CA ILE A 13 3.48 -7.09 -3.46
C ILE A 13 4.05 -6.02 -4.40
N GLU A 14 4.27 -6.35 -5.67
CA GLU A 14 4.78 -5.42 -6.68
C GLU A 14 3.81 -4.25 -6.90
N ASN A 15 2.51 -4.51 -6.96
CA ASN A 15 1.51 -3.44 -7.06
C ASN A 15 1.50 -2.52 -5.83
N GLY A 16 1.61 -3.09 -4.62
CA GLY A 16 1.75 -2.32 -3.38
C GLY A 16 3.00 -1.44 -3.39
N ASN A 17 4.14 -2.00 -3.78
CA ASN A 17 5.40 -1.28 -3.91
C ASN A 17 5.33 -0.16 -4.96
N LYS A 18 4.65 -0.38 -6.08
CA LYS A 18 4.43 0.64 -7.12
C LYS A 18 3.63 1.83 -6.58
N LEU A 19 2.61 1.59 -5.77
CA LEU A 19 1.82 2.65 -5.13
C LEU A 19 2.66 3.45 -4.13
N ILE A 20 3.47 2.79 -3.31
CA ILE A 20 4.35 3.47 -2.34
C ILE A 20 5.38 4.35 -3.08
N ARG A 21 5.92 3.87 -4.21
CA ARG A 21 6.87 4.63 -5.03
C ARG A 21 6.29 5.89 -5.68
N GLN A 22 4.97 6.03 -5.77
CA GLN A 22 4.34 7.30 -6.17
C GLN A 22 4.54 8.40 -5.13
N TYR A 23 4.76 8.03 -3.87
CA TYR A 23 4.93 8.98 -2.76
C TYR A 23 6.36 9.07 -2.23
N ILE A 24 7.17 8.02 -2.45
CA ILE A 24 8.58 7.98 -2.07
C ILE A 24 9.39 7.73 -3.35
N PRO A 25 9.97 8.78 -3.96
CA PRO A 25 10.73 8.62 -5.19
C PRO A 25 11.99 7.78 -4.97
N LYS A 26 12.45 7.13 -6.04
CA LYS A 26 13.67 6.30 -6.00
C LYS A 26 14.87 7.18 -5.66
N GLY A 27 15.72 6.74 -4.72
CA GLY A 27 16.85 7.52 -4.23
C GLY A 27 16.55 8.39 -3.00
N THR A 28 15.29 8.41 -2.53
CA THR A 28 14.99 8.97 -1.20
C THR A 28 15.60 8.09 -0.13
N ASP A 29 16.40 8.68 0.75
CA ASP A 29 16.87 8.00 1.96
C ASP A 29 15.68 7.74 2.88
N ILE A 30 15.35 6.46 3.06
CA ILE A 30 14.20 6.02 3.86
C ILE A 30 14.40 6.39 5.33
N SER A 31 15.65 6.50 5.80
CA SER A 31 15.96 6.91 7.19
C SER A 31 15.53 8.35 7.49
N THR A 32 15.46 9.20 6.47
CA THR A 32 15.02 10.60 6.59
C THR A 32 13.50 10.75 6.53
N VAL A 33 12.77 9.67 6.22
CA VAL A 33 11.31 9.69 6.15
C VAL A 33 10.74 9.57 7.56
N THR A 34 10.29 10.71 8.11
CA THR A 34 9.63 10.75 9.42
C THR A 34 8.40 9.85 9.46
N GLU A 35 8.13 9.23 10.61
CA GLU A 35 6.93 8.41 10.86
C GLU A 35 5.62 9.13 10.49
N GLY A 36 5.55 10.45 10.70
CA GLY A 36 4.39 11.25 10.29
C GLY A 36 4.15 11.23 8.77
N LYS A 37 5.22 11.22 7.97
CA LYS A 37 5.13 11.12 6.50
C LYS A 37 4.71 9.71 6.09
N ILE A 38 5.26 8.68 6.73
CA ILE A 38 4.84 7.27 6.52
C ILE A 38 3.36 7.10 6.85
N THR A 39 2.90 7.64 7.98
CA THR A 39 1.51 7.58 8.42
C THR A 39 0.58 8.28 7.43
N LYS A 40 0.98 9.45 6.93
CA LYS A 40 0.22 10.18 5.90
C LYS A 40 0.12 9.39 4.60
N ILE A 41 1.21 8.75 4.17
CA ILE A 41 1.23 7.89 2.97
C ILE A 41 0.32 6.67 3.17
N ARG A 42 0.41 6.00 4.32
CA ARG A 42 -0.45 4.86 4.68
C ARG A 42 -1.93 5.25 4.64
N LYS A 43 -2.30 6.39 5.26
CA LYS A 43 -3.66 6.91 5.22
C LYS A 43 -4.13 7.17 3.79
N LYS A 44 -3.30 7.81 2.95
CA LYS A 44 -3.63 8.05 1.54
C LYS A 44 -3.85 6.77 0.74
N ILE A 45 -2.99 5.77 0.91
CA ILE A 45 -3.11 4.49 0.19
C ILE A 45 -4.37 3.73 0.61
N ASN A 46 -4.69 3.76 1.91
CA ASN A 46 -5.86 3.06 2.45
C ASN A 46 -7.19 3.77 2.18
N ALA A 47 -7.16 5.10 2.04
CA ALA A 47 -8.33 5.91 1.68
C ALA A 47 -8.54 6.03 0.16
N ARG A 48 -7.65 5.48 -0.67
CA ARG A 48 -7.77 5.56 -2.13
C ARG A 48 -8.83 4.57 -2.64
N PRO A 49 -9.90 5.03 -3.31
CA PRO A 49 -10.85 4.16 -4.02
C PRO A 49 -10.12 3.26 -5.02
N ARG A 50 -10.51 1.99 -5.08
CA ARG A 50 -9.96 1.04 -6.06
C ARG A 50 -11.09 0.46 -6.90
N GLU A 51 -10.92 0.49 -8.22
CA GLU A 51 -11.87 -0.10 -9.17
C GLU A 51 -12.09 -1.60 -8.87
N LYS A 52 -11.03 -2.34 -8.53
CA LYS A 52 -11.11 -3.75 -8.10
C LYS A 52 -12.02 -3.97 -6.88
N LEU A 53 -12.29 -2.94 -6.09
CA LEU A 53 -13.16 -2.96 -4.92
C LEU A 53 -14.51 -2.27 -5.20
N ASN A 54 -14.95 -2.16 -6.47
CA ASN A 54 -16.14 -1.40 -6.87
C ASN A 54 -16.08 0.07 -6.41
N PHE A 55 -14.90 0.68 -6.55
CA PHE A 55 -14.61 2.05 -6.07
C PHE A 55 -14.71 2.24 -4.55
N LEU A 56 -14.80 1.16 -3.78
CA LEU A 56 -14.62 1.24 -2.33
C LEU A 56 -13.13 1.40 -1.99
N THR A 57 -12.89 1.95 -0.81
CA THR A 57 -11.55 2.07 -0.26
C THR A 57 -11.13 0.75 0.40
N PRO A 58 -9.83 0.43 0.39
CA PRO A 58 -9.30 -0.70 1.15
C PRO A 58 -9.69 -0.68 2.63
N ALA A 59 -9.78 0.51 3.23
CA ALA A 59 -10.21 0.65 4.63
C ALA A 59 -11.66 0.16 4.82
N GLU A 60 -12.60 0.62 3.99
CA GLU A 60 -14.01 0.21 4.09
C GLU A 60 -14.20 -1.30 3.91
N VAL A 61 -13.54 -1.87 2.90
CA VAL A 61 -13.62 -3.32 2.65
C VAL A 61 -12.99 -4.13 3.79
N PHE A 62 -11.90 -3.64 4.36
CA PHE A 62 -11.27 -4.28 5.51
C PHE A 62 -12.21 -4.33 6.73
N PHE A 63 -12.82 -3.19 7.10
CA PHE A 63 -13.78 -3.15 8.20
C PHE A 63 -15.03 -4.00 7.93
N LYS A 64 -15.51 -4.03 6.67
CA LYS A 64 -16.64 -4.87 6.27
C LYS A 64 -16.36 -6.37 6.40
N ASN A 65 -15.13 -6.82 6.15
CA ASN A 65 -14.75 -8.23 6.21
C ASN A 65 -14.37 -8.73 7.62
N ILE A 66 -14.21 -7.81 8.58
CA ILE A 66 -13.88 -8.13 9.98
C ILE A 66 -15.13 -8.11 10.87
N SER A 67 -16.22 -7.53 10.39
CA SER A 67 -17.54 -7.58 11.05
C SER A 67 -18.29 -8.86 10.65
#